data_AF-A0A6B3ERG6-F1
#
_entry.id   AF-A0A6B3ERG6-F1
#
_cell.length_a   1.000
_cell.length_b   1.000
_cell.length_c   1.000
_cell.angle_alpha   90.00
_cell.angle_beta   90.00
_cell.angle_gamma   90.00
#
_symmetry.space_group_name_H-M   'P 1'
#
loop_
_entity.id
_entity.type
_entity.pdbx_description
1 polymer ?
#
loop_
_entity_poly.entity_id
_entity_poly.type
_entity_poly.pdbx_seq_one_letter_code
_entity_poly.pdbx_strand_id
1 'polypeptide(L)'
;MPAASRTYWLTSPCRIRRQDQSLVIERESAAPVHIPVTDVRDIVACAETDLNTAVVSLLNRHRISVHLLSYYGDYAGSLLTSDTSTSG
;
A
#
# COMPACT_ATOMS: atom_id res chain seq x y z
N MET A 1 17.23 -5.36 14.95
CA MET A 1 17.17 -6.09 13.66
C MET A 1 16.00 -5.50 12.89
N PRO A 2 16.19 -4.82 11.74
CA PRO A 2 15.03 -4.42 10.96
C PRO A 2 14.41 -5.69 10.39
N ALA A 3 13.11 -5.92 10.64
CA ALA A 3 12.37 -6.94 9.91
C ALA A 3 12.55 -6.64 8.42
N ALA A 4 12.90 -7.66 7.63
CA ALA A 4 13.21 -7.48 6.21
C ALA A 4 11.97 -6.91 5.51
N SER A 5 11.93 -5.60 5.28
CA SER A 5 10.78 -4.94 4.67
C SER A 5 10.63 -5.43 3.23
N ARG A 6 9.43 -5.94 2.91
CA ARG A 6 9.12 -6.62 1.65
C ARG A 6 8.34 -5.71 0.71
N THR A 7 8.55 -5.90 -0.58
CA THR A 7 7.69 -5.32 -1.61
C THR A 7 6.47 -6.21 -1.79
N TYR A 8 5.28 -5.65 -1.56
CA TYR A 8 4.02 -6.37 -1.67
C TYR A 8 3.42 -6.17 -3.06
N TRP A 9 3.16 -7.28 -3.75
CA TRP A 9 2.56 -7.29 -5.09
C TRP A 9 1.07 -7.63 -4.99
N LEU A 10 0.21 -6.69 -5.39
CA LEU A 10 -1.23 -6.85 -5.44
C LEU A 10 -1.62 -7.22 -6.87
N THR A 11 -1.63 -8.51 -7.15
CA THR A 11 -1.91 -9.07 -8.48
C THR A 11 -3.37 -9.41 -8.70
N SER A 12 -4.20 -9.28 -7.67
CA SER A 12 -5.64 -9.55 -7.72
C SER A 12 -6.41 -8.34 -7.20
N PRO A 13 -7.66 -8.11 -7.65
CA PRO A 13 -8.51 -7.07 -7.12
C PRO A 13 -8.60 -7.18 -5.60
N CYS A 14 -8.31 -6.07 -4.90
CA CYS A 14 -8.30 -6.08 -3.44
C CYS A 14 -8.59 -4.71 -2.84
N ARG A 15 -9.07 -4.72 -1.61
CA ARG A 15 -9.32 -3.53 -0.82
C ARG A 15 -8.35 -3.47 0.35
N ILE A 16 -7.61 -2.37 0.44
CA ILE A 16 -6.69 -2.11 1.53
C ILE A 16 -7.36 -1.22 2.55
N ARG A 17 -7.38 -1.68 3.79
CA ARG A 17 -7.84 -0.92 4.94
C ARG A 17 -6.73 -0.80 5.96
N ARG A 18 -6.77 0.28 6.73
CA ARG A 18 -5.91 0.44 7.89
C ARG A 18 -6.60 -0.18 9.10
N GLN A 19 -5.83 -0.93 9.88
CA GLN A 19 -6.16 -1.33 11.23
C GLN A 19 -4.95 -1.01 12.13
N ASP A 20 -5.07 0.06 12.92
CA ASP A 20 -4.00 0.55 13.81
C ASP A 20 -2.66 0.82 13.11
N GLN A 21 -1.66 -0.04 13.36
CA GLN A 21 -0.32 -0.06 12.74
C GLN A 21 -0.19 -1.29 11.82
N SER A 22 -1.27 -1.67 11.14
CA SER A 22 -1.31 -2.75 10.18
C SER A 22 -2.19 -2.39 9.00
N LEU A 23 -1.89 -3.00 7.86
CA LEU A 23 -2.72 -3.01 6.67
C LEU A 23 -3.52 -4.30 6.65
N VAL A 24 -4.79 -4.19 6.32
CA VAL A 24 -5.70 -5.31 6.11
C VAL A 24 -6.01 -5.35 4.62
N ILE A 25 -5.65 -6.45 3.97
CA ILE A 25 -5.96 -6.68 2.57
C ILE A 25 -7.17 -7.61 2.50
N GLU A 26 -8.30 -7.04 2.11
CA GLU A 26 -9.55 -7.76 1.86
C GLU A 26 -9.61 -8.13 0.38
N ARG A 27 -9.89 -9.40 0.06
CA ARG A 27 -10.11 -9.89 -1.30
C ARG A 27 -11.46 -10.60 -1.33
N GLU A 28 -12.17 -10.52 -2.44
CA GLU A 28 -13.53 -11.06 -2.54
C GLU A 28 -13.60 -12.58 -2.26
N SER A 29 -12.58 -13.33 -2.67
CA SER A 29 -12.53 -14.79 -2.50
C SER A 29 -11.51 -15.29 -1.48
N ALA A 30 -10.97 -14.42 -0.61
CA ALA A 30 -9.98 -14.84 0.38
C ALA A 30 -10.21 -14.19 1.75
N ALA A 31 -9.75 -14.89 2.80
CA ALA A 31 -9.72 -14.33 4.14
C ALA A 31 -8.86 -13.05 4.17
N PRO A 32 -9.26 -12.05 5.00
CA PRO A 32 -8.49 -10.83 5.14
C PRO A 32 -7.09 -11.12 5.65
N VAL A 33 -6.08 -10.55 4.99
CA VAL A 33 -4.68 -10.72 5.37
C VAL A 33 -4.21 -9.48 6.12
N HIS A 34 -3.67 -9.69 7.33
CA HIS A 34 -3.13 -8.62 8.16
C HIS A 34 -1.61 -8.55 7.98
N ILE A 35 -1.12 -7.37 7.62
CA ILE A 35 0.29 -7.11 7.38
C ILE A 35 0.72 -5.93 8.25
N PRO A 36 1.70 -6.09 9.16
CA PRO A 36 2.23 -4.97 9.91
C PRO A 36 2.96 -4.02 8.98
N VAL A 37 2.71 -2.71 9.11
CA VAL A 37 3.31 -1.71 8.20
C VAL A 37 4.84 -1.69 8.27
N THR A 38 5.42 -2.07 9.41
CA THR A 38 6.87 -2.18 9.58
C THR A 38 7.52 -3.25 8.69
N ASP A 39 6.74 -4.20 8.18
CA ASP A 39 7.20 -5.23 7.24
C ASP A 39 7.00 -4.82 5.77
N VAL A 40 6.35 -3.68 5.51
CA VAL A 40 6.06 -3.19 4.17
C VAL A 40 7.13 -2.19 3.77
N ARG A 41 7.81 -2.45 2.66
CA ARG A 41 8.76 -1.51 2.06
C ARG A 41 8.08 -0.65 1.00
N ASP A 42 7.48 -1.32 0.03
CA ASP A 42 6.82 -0.73 -1.13
C ASP A 42 5.60 -1.58 -1.49
N ILE A 43 4.59 -0.96 -2.08
CA ILE A 43 3.40 -1.65 -2.57
C ILE A 43 3.31 -1.46 -4.07
N VAL A 44 3.09 -2.54 -4.80
CA VAL A 44 2.88 -2.52 -6.24
C VAL A 44 1.48 -3.04 -6.53
N ALA A 45 0.60 -2.17 -6.97
CA ALA A 45 -0.77 -2.47 -7.36
C ALA A 45 -0.83 -2.78 -8.85
N CYS A 46 -0.90 -4.06 -9.19
CA CYS A 46 -1.00 -4.57 -10.56
C CYS A 46 -2.46 -4.82 -10.99
N ALA A 47 -3.41 -4.75 -10.06
CA ALA A 47 -4.83 -4.95 -10.28
C ALA A 47 -5.64 -3.84 -9.59
N GLU A 48 -6.95 -3.83 -9.84
CA GLU A 48 -7.88 -2.88 -9.22
C GLU A 48 -7.73 -2.90 -7.70
N THR A 49 -7.34 -1.75 -7.13
CA THR A 49 -7.01 -1.66 -5.71
C THR A 49 -7.73 -0.49 -5.08
N ASP A 50 -8.61 -0.80 -4.13
CA ASP A 50 -9.31 0.20 -3.33
C ASP A 50 -8.48 0.60 -2.11
N LEU A 51 -8.23 1.89 -1.95
CA LEU A 51 -7.50 2.45 -0.80
C LEU A 51 -8.16 3.73 -0.31
N ASN A 52 -8.08 3.98 1.00
CA ASN A 52 -8.66 5.17 1.62
C ASN A 52 -7.58 6.11 2.18
N THR A 53 -8.00 7.32 2.55
CA THR A 53 -7.10 8.37 3.07
C THR A 53 -6.37 7.94 4.34
N ALA A 54 -6.95 7.05 5.15
CA ALA A 54 -6.32 6.54 6.38
C ALA A 54 -5.14 5.60 6.08
N VAL A 55 -5.24 4.78 5.04
CA VAL A 55 -4.14 3.95 4.52
C VAL A 55 -3.06 4.85 3.94
N VAL A 56 -3.41 5.78 3.05
CA VAL A 56 -2.44 6.72 2.46
C VAL A 56 -1.68 7.50 3.54
N SER A 57 -2.38 7.97 4.57
CA SER A 57 -1.78 8.68 5.70
C SER A 57 -0.80 7.80 6.49
N LEU A 58 -1.09 6.50 6.64
CA LEU A 58 -0.21 5.56 7.33
C LEU A 58 1.04 5.25 6.50
N LEU A 59 0.86 4.98 5.21
CA LEU A 59 1.96 4.72 4.28
C LEU A 59 2.90 5.92 4.20
N ASN A 60 2.37 7.13 4.15
CA ASN A 60 3.16 8.37 4.15
C ASN A 60 4.00 8.51 5.42
N ARG A 61 3.40 8.30 6.61
CA ARG A 61 4.13 8.35 7.91
C ARG A 61 5.30 7.37 7.98
N HIS A 62 5.15 6.21 7.35
CA HIS A 62 6.17 5.16 7.34
C HIS A 62 7.05 5.17 6.08
N ARG A 63 6.93 6.22 5.25
CA ARG A 63 7.68 6.40 4.00
C ARG A 63 7.56 5.20 3.05
N ILE A 64 6.37 4.61 2.96
CA ILE A 64 6.05 3.52 2.03
C ILE A 64 5.46 4.10 0.74
N SER A 65 6.10 3.78 -0.39
CA SER A 65 5.62 4.19 -1.71
C SER A 65 4.62 3.18 -2.27
N VAL A 66 3.64 3.67 -3.04
CA VAL A 66 2.70 2.82 -3.78
C VAL A 66 2.87 3.07 -5.27
N HIS A 67 3.15 2.03 -6.02
CA HIS A 67 3.21 2.05 -7.48
C HIS A 67 1.90 1.48 -8.02
N LEU A 68 1.24 2.24 -8.89
CA LEU A 68 -0.02 1.88 -9.52
C LEU A 68 0.28 1.53 -10.97
N LEU A 69 -0.13 0.34 -11.39
CA LEU A 69 -0.10 -0.08 -12.78
C LEU A 69 -1.49 0.10 -13.40
N SER A 70 -1.50 0.39 -14.70
CA SER A 70 -2.69 0.45 -15.53
C SER A 70 -3.23 -0.96 -15.76
N TYR A 71 -4.51 -1.04 -16.15
CA TYR A 71 -5.16 -2.28 -16.57
C TYR A 71 -4.37 -3.03 -17.67
N TYR A 72 -3.63 -2.31 -18.51
CA TYR A 72 -2.80 -2.88 -19.58
C TYR A 72 -1.38 -3.28 -19.13
N GLY A 73 -1.04 -3.10 -17.84
CA GLY A 73 0.29 -3.41 -17.30
C GLY A 73 1.31 -2.27 -17.42
N ASP A 74 0.95 -1.15 -18.04
CA ASP A 74 1.79 0.05 -18.08
C ASP A 74 1.85 0.73 -16.71
N TYR A 75 2.88 1.54 -16.48
CA TYR A 75 2.97 2.34 -15.25
C TYR A 75 1.93 3.47 -15.27
N ALA A 76 0.90 3.37 -14.42
CA ALA A 76 -0.15 4.39 -14.32
C ALA A 76 0.28 5.56 -13.44
N GLY A 77 1.10 5.30 -12.42
CA GLY A 77 1.64 6.35 -11.55
C GLY A 77 2.17 5.81 -10.23
N SER A 78 2.56 6.73 -9.34
CA SER A 78 2.93 6.40 -7.96
C SER A 78 2.38 7.42 -6.98
N LEU A 79 1.96 6.92 -5.82
CA LEU A 79 1.86 7.71 -4.61
C LEU A 79 3.24 7.74 -3.95
N LEU A 80 3.92 8.85 -4.19
CA LEU A 80 5.19 9.14 -3.52
C LEU A 80 4.91 9.67 -2.13
N THR A 81 5.76 9.27 -1.17
CA THR A 81 5.67 9.77 0.18
C THR A 81 6.08 11.23 0.18
N SER A 82 5.17 12.11 0.59
CA SER A 82 5.52 13.51 0.76
C SER A 82 6.57 13.62 1.86
N ASP A 83 7.64 14.38 1.63
CA ASP A 83 8.34 14.95 2.77
C ASP A 83 7.30 15.72 3.57
N THR A 84 7.16 15.44 4.86
CA THR A 84 6.30 16.19 5.79
C THR A 84 6.84 17.62 6.03
N SER A 85 7.45 18.20 5.00
CA SER A 85 7.98 19.56 4.92
C SER A 85 7.66 20.15 3.55
N THR A 86 6.37 20.22 3.24
CA THR A 86 5.86 21.33 2.42
C THR A 86 4.74 21.99 3.19
N SER A 87 5.18 22.80 4.15
CA SER A 87 4.76 24.18 4.44
C SER A 87 3.48 24.69 3.77
N GLY A 88 2.65 25.40 4.55
CA GLY A 88 1.57 26.26 4.07
C GLY A 88 0.61 26.64 5.19
#